data_AF-A0A814SJM8-F1
#
_entry.id   AF-A0A814SJM8-F1
#
_cell.length_a   1.000
_cell.length_b   1.000
_cell.length_c   1.000
_cell.angle_alpha   90.00
_cell.angle_beta   90.00
_cell.angle_gamma   90.00
#
_symmetry.space_group_name_H-M   'P 1'
#
loop_
_entity.id
_entity.type
_entity.pdbx_description
1 polymer ?
#
loop_
_entity_poly.entity_id
_entity_poly.type
_entity_poly.pdbx_seq_one_letter_code
_entity_poly.pdbx_strand_id
1 'polypeptide(L)'
;MAARRDLTLAEKVELIRKNEQNVPYRKLAGEYKISIGSVSNIVKRKVEYIENYEQNENSNKKRNLRDEFNQQLDQKVYEWFVQQRSKNIPISGPLLQEQARQIRQQLGGSNADDFKASNGWLEKFRKRHGIQYRTINGESASVDPATVD
;
A
#
# COMPACT_ATOMS: atom_id res chain seq x y z
N MET A 1 -16.11 23.75 1.19
CA MET A 1 -14.89 23.41 0.44
C MET A 1 -15.13 22.10 -0.30
N ALA A 2 -14.86 22.03 -1.60
CA ALA A 2 -14.94 20.75 -2.32
C ALA A 2 -13.93 19.76 -1.71
N ALA A 3 -14.35 18.51 -1.50
CA ALA A 3 -13.47 17.47 -0.96
C ALA A 3 -12.22 17.33 -1.86
N ARG A 4 -11.03 17.31 -1.24
CA ARG A 4 -9.77 17.13 -1.95
C ARG A 4 -9.72 15.73 -2.57
N ARG A 5 -9.79 15.63 -3.90
CA ARG A 5 -9.61 14.36 -4.62
C ARG A 5 -8.12 14.02 -4.68
N ASP A 6 -7.76 12.85 -4.16
CA ASP A 6 -6.45 12.25 -4.39
C ASP A 6 -6.55 11.21 -5.51
N LEU A 7 -5.68 11.38 -6.51
CA LEU A 7 -5.51 10.42 -7.59
C LEU A 7 -4.70 9.20 -7.11
N THR A 8 -5.05 8.05 -7.65
CA THR A 8 -4.27 6.80 -7.58
C THR A 8 -2.97 6.92 -8.38
N LEU A 9 -2.03 5.99 -8.17
CA LEU A 9 -0.78 5.93 -8.93
C LEU A 9 -1.06 5.80 -10.43
N ALA A 10 -2.00 4.92 -10.81
CA ALA A 10 -2.41 4.75 -12.20
C ALA A 10 -2.99 6.05 -12.80
N GLU A 11 -3.91 6.72 -12.12
CA GLU A 11 -4.47 7.99 -12.59
C GLU A 11 -3.40 9.09 -12.73
N LYS A 12 -2.40 9.12 -11.84
CA LYS A 12 -1.27 10.07 -11.94
C LYS A 12 -0.42 9.80 -13.17
N VAL A 13 -0.10 8.53 -13.44
CA VAL A 13 0.67 8.13 -14.63
C VAL A 13 -0.11 8.41 -15.91
N GLU A 14 -1.41 8.13 -15.94
CA GLU A 14 -2.28 8.47 -17.07
C GLU A 14 -2.33 9.98 -17.32
N LEU A 15 -2.45 10.78 -16.25
CA LEU A 15 -2.39 12.24 -16.33
C LEU A 15 -1.05 12.72 -16.91
N ILE A 16 0.07 12.15 -16.46
CA ILE A 16 1.41 12.47 -16.97
C ILE A 16 1.51 12.14 -18.46
N ARG A 17 1.07 10.95 -18.88
CA ARG A 17 1.08 10.53 -20.30
C ARG A 17 0.24 11.47 -21.17
N LYS A 18 -0.95 11.88 -20.72
CA LYS A 18 -1.77 12.88 -21.43
C LYS A 18 -1.08 14.24 -21.49
N ASN A 19 -0.38 14.64 -20.43
CA ASN A 19 0.39 15.87 -20.44
C ASN A 19 1.55 15.84 -21.44
N GLU A 20 2.24 14.70 -21.58
CA GLU A 20 3.31 14.50 -22.58
C GLU A 20 2.77 14.50 -24.02
N GLN A 21 1.47 14.22 -24.21
CA GLN A 21 0.74 14.43 -25.46
C GLN A 21 0.23 15.88 -25.64
N ASN A 22 0.79 16.84 -24.92
CA ASN A 22 0.45 18.28 -24.96
C ASN A 22 -0.99 18.63 -24.52
N VAL A 23 -1.66 17.79 -23.73
CA VAL A 23 -2.95 18.16 -23.13
C VAL A 23 -2.72 19.25 -22.06
N PRO A 24 -3.36 20.43 -22.16
CA PRO A 24 -3.06 21.55 -21.27
C PRO A 24 -3.57 21.30 -19.84
N TYR A 25 -2.87 21.88 -18.85
CA TYR A 25 -3.17 21.69 -17.42
C TYR A 25 -4.62 22.01 -17.05
N ARG A 26 -5.24 23.01 -17.68
CA ARG A 26 -6.64 23.40 -17.42
C ARG A 26 -7.62 22.29 -17.82
N LYS A 27 -7.35 21.58 -18.93
CA LYS A 27 -8.16 20.45 -19.40
C LYS A 27 -7.98 19.25 -18.48
N LEU A 28 -6.74 18.92 -18.12
CA LEU A 28 -6.42 17.87 -17.16
C LEU A 28 -7.07 18.13 -15.79
N ALA A 29 -7.02 19.36 -15.29
CA ALA A 29 -7.65 19.75 -14.02
C ALA A 29 -9.16 19.48 -14.02
N GLY A 30 -9.85 19.83 -15.11
CA GLY A 30 -11.28 19.56 -15.29
C GLY A 30 -11.60 18.07 -15.35
N GLU A 31 -10.88 17.33 -16.18
CA GLU A 31 -11.08 15.89 -16.40
C GLU A 31 -10.88 15.07 -15.11
N TYR A 32 -9.78 15.32 -14.41
CA TYR A 32 -9.45 14.65 -13.16
C TYR A 32 -10.10 15.30 -11.93
N LYS A 33 -10.92 16.36 -12.08
CA LYS A 33 -11.59 17.06 -10.98
C LYS A 33 -10.63 17.45 -9.85
N ILE A 34 -9.47 18.02 -10.21
CA ILE A 34 -8.42 18.49 -9.28
C ILE A 34 -8.01 19.93 -9.62
N SER A 35 -7.27 20.58 -8.74
CA SER A 35 -6.77 21.94 -9.01
C SER A 35 -5.61 21.93 -10.02
N ILE A 36 -5.43 23.04 -10.75
CA ILE A 36 -4.28 23.24 -11.66
C ILE A 36 -2.94 23.07 -10.92
N GLY A 37 -2.85 23.57 -9.68
CA GLY A 37 -1.66 23.36 -8.84
C GLY A 37 -1.38 21.88 -8.53
N SER A 38 -2.42 21.05 -8.41
CA SER A 38 -2.27 19.59 -8.23
C SER A 38 -1.74 18.93 -9.49
N VAL A 39 -2.24 19.32 -10.68
CA VAL A 39 -1.70 18.85 -11.98
C VAL A 39 -0.21 19.20 -12.07
N SER A 40 0.15 20.46 -11.80
CA SER A 40 1.55 20.93 -11.81
C SER A 40 2.44 20.11 -10.88
N ASN A 41 2.01 19.87 -9.64
CA ASN A 41 2.78 19.08 -8.68
C ASN A 41 2.94 17.61 -9.10
N ILE A 42 1.91 17.02 -9.74
CA ILE A 42 1.99 15.64 -10.25
C ILE A 42 3.01 15.57 -11.38
N VAL A 43 2.95 16.49 -12.35
CA VAL A 43 3.89 16.53 -13.49
C VAL A 43 5.33 16.78 -13.02
N LYS A 44 5.55 17.63 -12.00
CA LYS A 44 6.88 17.86 -11.40
C LYS A 44 7.51 16.58 -10.82
N ARG A 45 6.68 15.67 -10.28
CA ARG A 45 7.11 14.40 -9.69
C ARG A 45 6.97 13.22 -10.66
N LYS A 46 7.00 13.49 -11.98
CA LYS A 46 6.71 12.46 -12.99
C LYS A 46 7.62 11.24 -12.90
N VAL A 47 8.92 11.45 -12.64
CA VAL A 47 9.91 10.37 -12.57
C VAL A 47 9.54 9.38 -11.48
N GLU A 48 9.29 9.87 -10.25
CA GLU A 48 8.84 9.05 -9.13
C GLU A 48 7.57 8.24 -9.47
N TYR A 49 6.56 8.86 -10.08
CA TYR A 49 5.32 8.15 -10.37
C TYR A 49 5.45 7.11 -11.49
N ILE A 50 6.29 7.37 -12.49
CA ILE A 50 6.56 6.41 -13.57
C ILE A 50 7.37 5.24 -13.02
N GLU A 51 8.47 5.50 -12.29
CA GLU A 51 9.31 4.47 -11.69
C GLU A 51 8.51 3.56 -10.76
N ASN A 52 7.72 4.14 -9.85
CA ASN A 52 6.88 3.35 -8.93
C ASN A 52 5.88 2.46 -9.71
N TYR A 53 5.33 2.96 -10.81
CA TYR A 53 4.40 2.20 -11.64
C TYR A 53 5.10 1.07 -12.41
N GLU A 54 6.30 1.30 -12.93
CA GLU A 54 7.13 0.30 -13.61
C GLU A 54 7.64 -0.79 -12.66
N GLN A 55 7.90 -0.44 -11.40
CA GLN A 55 8.22 -1.40 -10.33
C GLN A 55 7.00 -2.20 -9.85
N ASN A 56 5.87 -2.14 -10.56
CA ASN A 56 4.62 -2.82 -10.22
C ASN A 56 4.11 -2.49 -8.80
N GLU A 57 4.37 -1.28 -8.30
CA GLU A 57 3.68 -0.83 -7.08
C GLU A 57 2.17 -0.86 -7.28
N ASN A 58 1.44 -0.97 -6.17
CA ASN A 58 -0.02 -0.98 -6.20
C ASN A 58 -0.57 0.27 -6.91
N SER A 59 -1.12 0.05 -8.10
CA SER A 59 -1.72 1.07 -8.95
C SER A 59 -2.84 1.87 -8.25
N ASN A 60 -3.52 1.27 -7.27
CA ASN A 60 -4.59 1.92 -6.50
C ASN A 60 -4.09 2.79 -5.32
N LYS A 61 -2.78 2.80 -5.06
CA LYS A 61 -2.16 3.59 -3.99
C LYS A 61 -2.28 5.08 -4.29
N LYS A 62 -2.88 5.83 -3.37
CA LYS A 62 -3.12 7.29 -3.54
C LYS A 62 -2.02 8.16 -2.96
N ARG A 63 -1.35 7.71 -1.90
CA ARG A 63 -0.37 8.49 -1.13
C ARG A 63 0.80 7.61 -0.69
N ASN A 64 2.00 8.21 -0.66
CA ASN A 64 3.16 7.67 0.03
C ASN A 64 3.12 8.06 1.52
N LEU A 65 3.87 7.33 2.34
CA LEU A 65 4.15 7.80 3.70
C LEU A 65 4.97 9.08 3.62
N ARG A 66 4.76 9.96 4.59
CA ARG A 66 5.47 11.24 4.67
C ARG A 66 6.86 11.11 5.29
N ASP A 67 6.99 10.19 6.21
CA ASP A 67 8.19 9.99 7.00
C ASP A 67 9.08 8.94 6.34
N GLU A 68 10.36 9.28 6.13
CA GLU A 68 11.34 8.44 5.44
C GLU A 68 11.60 7.13 6.18
N PHE A 69 11.68 7.20 7.51
CA PHE A 69 11.88 6.02 8.33
C PHE A 69 10.72 5.02 8.18
N ASN A 70 9.47 5.51 8.26
CA ASN A 70 8.31 4.65 8.06
C ASN A 70 8.22 4.14 6.61
N GLN A 71 8.74 4.87 5.61
CA GLN A 71 8.87 4.36 4.24
C GLN A 71 9.85 3.19 4.19
N GLN A 72 11.01 3.33 4.84
CA GLN A 72 12.03 2.29 4.90
C GLN A 72 11.50 1.04 5.62
N LEU A 73 10.84 1.19 6.77
CA LEU A 73 10.20 0.08 7.49
C LEU A 73 9.14 -0.61 6.62
N ASP A 74 8.23 0.15 6.01
CA ASP A 74 7.17 -0.38 5.16
C ASP A 74 7.74 -1.16 3.96
N GLN A 75 8.80 -0.64 3.34
CA GLN A 75 9.48 -1.30 2.24
C GLN A 75 10.17 -2.60 2.68
N LYS A 76 10.91 -2.59 3.80
CA LYS A 76 11.60 -3.79 4.32
C LYS A 76 10.63 -4.91 4.69
N VAL A 77 9.50 -4.57 5.31
CA VAL A 77 8.46 -5.56 5.63
C VAL A 77 7.83 -6.12 4.36
N TYR A 78 7.62 -5.29 3.33
CA TYR A 78 7.09 -5.75 2.05
C TYR A 78 8.07 -6.65 1.29
N GLU A 79 9.34 -6.29 1.22
CA GLU A 79 10.41 -7.13 0.65
C GLU A 79 10.42 -8.51 1.29
N TRP A 80 10.40 -8.57 2.63
CA TRP A 80 10.33 -9.84 3.33
C TRP A 80 9.05 -10.62 2.99
N PHE A 81 7.89 -9.96 2.96
CA PHE A 81 6.63 -10.61 2.60
C PHE A 81 6.68 -11.23 1.20
N VAL A 82 7.19 -10.49 0.21
CA VAL A 82 7.37 -10.99 -1.16
C VAL A 82 8.33 -12.18 -1.20
N GLN A 83 9.44 -12.13 -0.46
CA GLN A 83 10.38 -13.23 -0.35
C GLN A 83 9.77 -14.50 0.28
N GLN A 84 8.88 -14.37 1.26
CA GLN A 84 8.18 -15.53 1.81
C GLN A 84 7.16 -16.09 0.83
N ARG A 85 6.42 -15.21 0.13
CA ARG A 85 5.43 -15.62 -0.87
C ARG A 85 6.06 -16.28 -2.08
N SER A 86 7.25 -15.88 -2.51
CA SER A 86 7.99 -16.56 -3.60
C SER A 86 8.42 -17.98 -3.23
N LYS A 87 8.55 -18.27 -1.93
CA LYS A 87 8.76 -19.61 -1.37
C LYS A 87 7.46 -20.39 -1.12
N ASN A 88 6.32 -19.88 -1.59
CA ASN A 88 4.98 -20.43 -1.34
C ASN A 88 4.59 -20.52 0.15
N ILE A 89 5.22 -19.73 1.03
CA ILE A 89 4.89 -19.73 2.46
C ILE A 89 3.67 -18.82 2.69
N PRO A 90 2.57 -19.33 3.28
CA PRO A 90 1.44 -18.49 3.67
C PRO A 90 1.81 -17.63 4.89
N ILE A 91 1.55 -16.32 4.81
CA ILE A 91 1.85 -15.38 5.90
C ILE A 91 0.55 -14.87 6.51
N SER A 92 0.34 -15.19 7.79
CA SER A 92 -0.80 -14.72 8.56
C SER A 92 -0.63 -13.26 8.98
N GLY A 93 -1.73 -12.60 9.36
CA GLY A 93 -1.69 -11.25 9.92
C GLY A 93 -0.77 -11.12 11.14
N PRO A 94 -0.92 -11.97 12.17
CA PRO A 94 -0.06 -11.94 13.35
C PRO A 94 1.42 -12.15 13.03
N LEU A 95 1.74 -13.07 12.11
CA LEU A 95 3.12 -13.31 11.71
C LEU A 95 3.73 -12.09 11.01
N LEU A 96 2.97 -11.42 10.15
CA LEU A 96 3.41 -10.19 9.49
C LEU A 96 3.61 -9.04 10.48
N GLN A 97 2.75 -8.93 11.51
CA GLN A 97 2.91 -7.94 12.57
C GLN A 97 4.17 -8.20 13.40
N GLU A 98 4.44 -9.46 13.72
CA GLU A 98 5.64 -9.85 14.46
C GLU A 98 6.92 -9.52 13.68
N GLN A 99 6.95 -9.88 12.39
CA GLN A 99 8.09 -9.52 11.54
C GLN A 99 8.28 -8.00 11.44
N ALA A 100 7.19 -7.24 11.38
CA ALA A 100 7.27 -5.78 11.33
C ALA A 100 7.91 -5.20 12.60
N ARG A 101 7.66 -5.79 13.78
CA ARG A 101 8.32 -5.38 15.03
C ARG A 101 9.80 -5.72 15.02
N GLN A 102 10.16 -6.91 14.55
CA GLN A 102 11.56 -7.32 14.44
C GLN A 102 12.36 -6.42 13.49
N ILE A 103 11.80 -6.13 12.31
CA ILE A 103 12.43 -5.20 11.35
C ILE A 103 12.53 -3.80 11.95
N ARG A 104 11.52 -3.33 12.68
CA ARG A 104 11.59 -2.04 13.37
C ARG A 104 12.73 -1.99 14.37
N GLN A 105 12.92 -3.03 15.16
CA GLN A 105 14.02 -3.12 16.11
C GLN A 105 15.38 -3.10 15.39
N GLN A 106 15.50 -3.81 14.27
CA GLN A 106 16.74 -3.85 13.47
C GLN A 106 17.09 -2.50 12.82
N LEU A 107 16.09 -1.73 12.38
CA LEU A 107 16.30 -0.39 11.82
C LEU A 107 16.68 0.64 12.89
N GLY A 108 16.43 0.35 14.17
CA GLY A 108 16.73 1.25 15.28
C GLY A 108 15.93 2.55 15.27
N GLY A 109 16.52 3.61 15.84
CA GLY A 109 15.92 4.94 15.94
C GLY A 109 15.10 5.17 17.21
N SER A 110 14.73 6.43 17.46
CA SER A 110 13.93 6.81 18.62
C SER A 110 12.57 6.11 18.62
N ASN A 111 12.12 5.63 19.78
CA ASN A 111 10.83 4.96 19.97
C ASN A 111 10.67 3.62 19.21
N ALA A 112 11.76 2.88 18.94
CA ALA A 112 11.68 1.56 18.32
C ALA A 112 10.73 0.60 19.08
N ASP A 113 10.78 0.62 20.41
CA ASP A 113 9.93 -0.16 21.31
C ASP A 113 8.44 0.26 21.32
N ASP A 114 8.14 1.45 20.81
CA ASP A 114 6.76 1.94 20.77
C ASP A 114 5.97 1.42 19.56
N PHE A 115 6.66 0.84 18.57
CA PHE A 115 5.99 0.30 17.39
C PHE A 115 5.17 -0.95 17.69
N LYS A 116 3.85 -0.80 17.73
CA LYS A 116 2.95 -1.90 18.09
C LYS A 116 2.61 -2.85 16.93
N ALA A 117 2.88 -2.45 15.69
CA ALA A 117 2.36 -3.13 14.49
C ALA A 117 0.85 -3.43 14.62
N SER A 118 0.06 -2.43 15.04
CA SER A 118 -1.35 -2.61 15.38
C SER A 118 -2.19 -3.11 14.20
N ASN A 119 -3.42 -3.56 14.46
CA ASN A 119 -4.35 -3.98 13.41
C ASN A 119 -4.60 -2.87 12.37
N GLY A 120 -4.69 -1.61 12.83
CA GLY A 120 -4.82 -0.46 11.92
C GLY A 120 -3.56 -0.20 11.08
N TRP A 121 -2.36 -0.51 11.59
CA TRP A 121 -1.14 -0.48 10.78
C TRP A 121 -1.17 -1.58 9.73
N LEU A 122 -1.52 -2.81 10.12
CA LEU A 122 -1.60 -3.98 9.25
C LEU A 122 -2.60 -3.78 8.10
N GLU A 123 -3.80 -3.25 8.36
CA GLU A 123 -4.77 -2.90 7.32
C GLU A 123 -4.21 -1.89 6.31
N LYS A 124 -3.56 -0.83 6.81
CA LYS A 124 -2.96 0.20 5.95
C LYS A 124 -1.80 -0.34 5.13
N PHE A 125 -0.96 -1.19 5.72
CA PHE A 125 0.13 -1.89 5.05
C PHE A 125 -0.40 -2.73 3.89
N ARG A 126 -1.39 -3.60 4.18
CA ARG A 126 -2.04 -4.45 3.18
C ARG A 126 -2.66 -3.64 2.05
N LYS A 127 -3.45 -2.63 2.40
CA LYS A 127 -4.11 -1.76 1.42
C LYS A 127 -3.10 -1.05 0.52
N ARG A 128 -1.97 -0.61 1.07
CA ARG A 128 -0.92 0.04 0.30
C ARG A 128 -0.26 -0.91 -0.68
N HIS A 129 0.03 -2.13 -0.25
CA HIS A 129 0.74 -3.12 -1.05
C HIS A 129 -0.18 -4.04 -1.86
N GLY A 130 -1.49 -3.79 -1.86
CA GLY A 130 -2.46 -4.59 -2.61
C GLY A 130 -2.62 -6.02 -2.08
N ILE A 131 -2.25 -6.28 -0.83
CA ILE A 131 -2.31 -7.61 -0.23
C ILE A 131 -3.76 -7.94 0.14
N GLN A 132 -4.33 -8.94 -0.54
CA GLN A 132 -5.68 -9.43 -0.25
C GLN A 132 -5.65 -10.60 0.74
N TYR A 133 -6.62 -10.64 1.65
CA TYR A 133 -6.90 -11.84 2.42
C TYR A 133 -7.76 -12.76 1.56
N ARG A 134 -7.32 -14.00 1.36
CA ARG A 134 -8.27 -15.07 1.02
C ARG A 134 -8.81 -15.58 2.34
N THR A 135 -10.02 -15.16 2.70
CA THR A 135 -10.76 -15.87 3.73
C THR A 135 -11.07 -17.25 3.17
N ILE A 136 -10.40 -18.28 3.68
CA ILE A 136 -10.84 -19.66 3.45
C ILE A 136 -12.06 -19.82 4.36
N ASN A 137 -13.26 -19.58 3.83
CA ASN A 137 -14.50 -19.99 4.47
C ASN A 137 -14.71 -21.48 4.17
N GLY A 138 -14.49 -22.34 5.16
CA GLY A 138 -14.65 -23.80 5.11
C GLY A 138 -13.52 -24.42 5.94
N GLU A 139 -13.73 -25.15 7.03
CA GLU A 139 -14.81 -26.09 7.35
C GLU A 139 -15.19 -25.98 8.84
N SER A 140 -16.43 -25.62 9.15
CA SER A 140 -17.05 -26.04 10.41
C SER A 140 -17.67 -27.41 10.16
N ALA A 141 -16.85 -28.46 10.20
CA ALA A 141 -17.37 -29.80 10.32
C ALA A 141 -17.88 -29.96 11.77
N SER A 142 -19.19 -29.93 11.88
CA SER A 142 -19.97 -30.27 13.07
C SER A 142 -19.41 -31.55 13.70
N VAL A 143 -18.96 -31.46 14.95
CA VAL A 143 -18.73 -32.65 15.78
C VAL A 143 -20.10 -33.05 16.29
N ASP A 144 -20.69 -34.11 15.72
CA ASP A 144 -21.90 -34.73 16.26
C ASP A 144 -21.58 -35.41 17.61
N PRO A 145 -22.23 -35.03 18.72
CA PRO A 145 -22.17 -35.80 19.95
C PRO A 145 -23.34 -36.78 19.97
N ALA A 146 -23.13 -37.98 19.44
CA ALA A 146 -24.03 -39.11 19.67
C ALA A 146 -23.27 -40.23 20.38
N THR A 147 -23.05 -40.03 21.67
CA THR A 147 -22.89 -41.13 22.62
C THR A 147 -24.28 -41.73 22.84
N VAL A 148 -24.50 -42.96 22.39
CA VAL A 148 -25.56 -43.81 22.93
C VAL A 148 -24.98 -45.20 23.19
N ASP A 149 -25.38 -45.70 24.36
CA ASP A 149 -24.98 -46.89 25.13
C ASP A 149 -24.57 -48.15 24.35
#